data_AF-W6JTR4-F1
#
_entry.id   AF-W6JTR4-F1
#
_cell.length_a   1.000
_cell.length_b   1.000
_cell.length_c   1.000
_cell.angle_alpha   90.00
_cell.angle_beta   90.00
_cell.angle_gamma   90.00
#
_symmetry.space_group_name_H-M   'P 1'
#
loop_
_entity.id
_entity.type
_entity.pdbx_description
1 polymer ?
#
loop_
_entity_poly.entity_id
_entity_poly.type
_entity_poly.pdbx_seq_one_letter_code
_entity_poly.pdbx_strand_id
1 'polypeptide(L)' 'MYFTDRGIEELEARRGEEEVTLAWLADQLRTFVDEHPEFEVPVERLAAWLARLDDPFDDE' A
#
# COMPACT_ATOMS: atom_id res chain seq x y z
N MET A 1 -6.49 -14.97 -17.73
CA MET A 1 -6.00 -14.25 -16.54
C MET A 1 -5.72 -12.83 -16.97
N TYR A 2 -6.57 -11.89 -16.58
CA TYR A 2 -6.25 -10.48 -16.62
C TYR A 2 -6.01 -10.09 -15.16
N PHE A 3 -4.80 -10.33 -14.67
CA PHE A 3 -4.29 -9.58 -13.52
C PHE A 3 -3.86 -8.23 -14.09
N THR A 4 -4.83 -7.45 -14.52
CA THR A 4 -4.58 -6.05 -14.84
C THR A 4 -4.56 -5.31 -13.51
N ASP A 5 -3.82 -4.21 -13.46
CA ASP A 5 -3.76 -3.26 -12.34
C ASP A 5 -5.12 -2.57 -12.08
N ARG A 6 -6.25 -3.22 -12.41
CA ARG A 6 -7.61 -2.68 -12.38
C ARG A 6 -7.97 -2.08 -11.03
N GLY A 7 -7.53 -2.68 -9.92
CA GLY A 7 -7.76 -2.13 -8.58
C GLY A 7 -6.98 -0.83 -8.34
N ILE A 8 -5.75 -0.74 -8.86
CA ILE A 8 -4.90 0.45 -8.76
C ILE A 8 -5.44 1.55 -9.68
N GLU A 9 -5.78 1.22 -10.93
CA GLU A 9 -6.42 2.14 -11.88
C GLU A 9 -7.74 2.70 -11.34
N GLU A 10 -8.55 1.84 -10.70
CA GLU A 10 -9.81 2.23 -10.08
C GLU A 10 -9.61 3.15 -8.86
N LEU A 11 -8.57 2.89 -8.05
CA LEU A 11 -8.19 3.75 -6.93
C LEU A 11 -7.74 5.13 -7.43
N GLU A 12 -6.85 5.17 -8.43
CA GLU A 12 -6.35 6.42 -9.04
C GLU A 12 -7.49 7.22 -9.66
N ALA A 13 -8.36 6.58 -10.45
CA ALA A 13 -9.46 7.25 -11.13
C ALA A 13 -10.51 7.83 -10.17
N ARG A 14 -10.70 7.22 -8.99
CA ARG A 14 -11.73 7.65 -8.02
C ARG A 14 -11.20 8.56 -6.92
N ARG A 15 -9.95 8.38 -6.49
CA ARG A 15 -9.38 9.00 -5.29
C ARG A 15 -7.98 9.57 -5.51
N GLY A 16 -7.49 9.64 -6.74
CA GLY A 16 -6.13 10.10 -7.05
C GLY A 16 -5.84 11.56 -6.70
N GLU A 17 -6.86 12.40 -6.51
CA GLU A 17 -6.72 13.78 -6.05
C GLU A 17 -6.69 13.90 -4.51
N GLU A 18 -6.89 12.81 -3.75
CA GLU A 18 -6.89 12.84 -2.29
C GLU A 18 -5.46 12.76 -1.73
N GLU A 19 -5.10 13.68 -0.83
CA GLU A 19 -3.87 13.62 -0.05
C GLU A 19 -4.12 12.93 1.29
N VAL A 20 -3.33 11.91 1.61
CA VAL A 20 -3.40 11.16 2.87
C VAL A 20 -2.02 11.04 3.52
N THR A 21 -1.99 10.86 4.83
CA THR A 21 -0.74 10.57 5.53
C THR A 21 -0.36 9.10 5.41
N LEU A 22 0.93 8.77 5.49
CA LEU A 22 1.38 7.37 5.57
C LEU A 22 0.82 6.65 6.81
N ALA A 23 0.54 7.37 7.89
CA ALA A 23 -0.13 6.82 9.06
C ALA A 23 -1.56 6.36 8.74
N TRP A 24 -2.34 7.18 8.01
CA TRP A 24 -3.68 6.79 7.56
C TRP A 24 -3.64 5.58 6.64
N LEU A 25 -2.69 5.54 5.69
CA LEU A 25 -2.50 4.39 4.80
C LEU A 25 -2.18 3.12 5.59
N ALA A 26 -1.29 3.19 6.60
CA ALA A 26 -0.95 2.05 7.44
C ALA A 26 -2.15 1.50 8.22
N ASP A 27 -3.09 2.36 8.64
CA ASP A 27 -4.35 1.91 9.26
C ASP A 27 -5.28 1.20 8.27
N GLN A 28 -5.33 1.64 7.00
CA GLN A 28 -6.07 0.94 5.95
C GLN A 28 -5.47 -0.43 5.65
N LEU A 29 -4.14 -0.55 5.56
CA LEU A 29 -3.45 -1.83 5.36
C LEU A 29 -3.74 -2.82 6.49
N ARG A 30 -3.76 -2.34 7.75
CA ARG A 30 -4.11 -3.17 8.91
C ARG A 30 -5.54 -3.67 8.86
N THR A 31 -6.48 -2.77 8.55
CA THR A 31 -7.89 -3.11 8.38
C THR A 31 -8.06 -4.18 7.30
N PHE A 32 -7.36 -4.04 6.18
CA PHE A 32 -7.39 -5.02 5.09
C PHE A 32 -6.88 -6.40 5.52
N VAL A 33 -5.76 -6.47 6.28
CA VAL A 33 -5.24 -7.74 6.80
C VAL A 33 -6.16 -8.36 7.85
N ASP A 34 -6.79 -7.53 8.69
CA ASP A 34 -7.78 -8.00 9.67
C ASP A 34 -8.98 -8.68 8.99
N GLU A 35 -9.42 -8.16 7.84
CA GLU A 35 -10.51 -8.74 7.03
C GLU A 35 -10.05 -9.87 6.11
N HIS A 36 -8.78 -9.86 5.68
CA HIS A 36 -8.20 -10.83 4.75
C HIS A 36 -6.83 -11.36 5.21
N PRO A 37 -6.79 -12.24 6.24
CA PRO A 37 -5.55 -12.70 6.86
C PRO A 37 -4.59 -13.42 5.89
N GLU A 38 -5.08 -14.00 4.80
CA GLU A 38 -4.24 -14.66 3.80
C GLU A 38 -3.26 -13.72 3.08
N PHE A 39 -3.50 -12.40 3.17
CA PHE A 39 -2.64 -11.37 2.57
C PHE A 39 -1.71 -10.68 3.58
N GLU A 40 -1.60 -11.16 4.82
CA GLU A 40 -0.71 -10.59 5.84
C GLU A 40 0.73 -10.44 5.32
N VAL A 41 1.32 -11.52 4.81
CA VAL A 41 2.72 -11.53 4.35
C VAL A 41 2.99 -10.55 3.21
N PRO A 42 2.23 -10.53 2.10
CA PRO A 42 2.46 -9.55 1.05
C PRO A 42 2.20 -8.10 1.49
N VAL A 43 1.20 -7.85 2.34
CA VAL A 43 0.91 -6.49 2.85
C VAL A 43 2.01 -6.01 3.80
N GLU A 44 2.51 -6.86 4.68
CA GLU A 44 3.64 -6.55 5.56
C GLU A 44 4.90 -6.18 4.75
N ARG A 45 5.18 -6.91 3.66
CA ARG A 45 6.30 -6.59 2.76
C ARG A 45 6.11 -5.25 2.05
N LEU A 46 4.88 -4.93 1.61
CA LEU A 46 4.56 -3.64 1.02
C LEU A 46 4.78 -2.49 2.03
N ALA A 47 4.28 -2.65 3.26
CA ALA A 47 4.45 -1.65 4.32
C ALA A 47 5.93 -1.43 4.64
N ALA A 48 6.71 -2.50 4.77
CA ALA A 48 8.15 -2.41 5.00
C ALA A 48 8.91 -1.76 3.83
N TRP A 49 8.47 -1.95 2.58
CA TRP A 49 9.03 -1.26 1.42
C TRP A 49 8.70 0.23 1.43
N LEU A 50 7.43 0.60 1.67
CA LEU A 50 7.00 2.01 1.78
C LEU A 50 7.76 2.76 2.89
N ALA A 51 7.99 2.12 4.04
CA ALA A 51 8.70 2.72 5.16
C ALA A 51 10.17 3.06 4.89
N ARG A 52 10.77 2.49 3.84
CA ARG A 52 12.17 2.76 3.46
C ARG A 52 12.31 3.82 2.37
N LEU A 53 11.22 4.27 1.74
CA LEU A 53 11.29 5.25 0.65
C LEU A 53 11.84 6.60 1.09
N ASP A 54 11.65 6.96 2.36
CA ASP A 54 12.19 8.19 2.97
C ASP A 54 13.58 7.99 3.59
N ASP A 55 14.17 6.79 3.55
CA ASP A 55 15.46 6.51 4.19
C ASP A 55 16.60 6.98 3.27
N PRO A 56 17.40 8.01 3.65
CA PRO A 56 18.43 8.60 2.78
C PRO A 56 19.70 7.74 2.63
N PHE A 57 19.59 6.41 2.77
CA PHE A 57 20.74 5.49 2.82
C PHE A 57 20.78 4.45 1.68
N ASP A 58 20.18 4.73 0.53
CA ASP A 58 20.28 3.86 -0.67
C ASP A 58 21.29 4.39 -1.72
N ASP A 59 22.20 5.29 -1.31
CA ASP A 59 23.37 5.75 -2.07
C ASP A 59 24.69 5.33 -1.35
N GLU A 60 25.00 4.02 -1.26
CA GLU A 60 26.38 3.51 -1.11
C GLU A 60 26.61 2.22 -1.91
#